data_AF-A0A962A2I7-F1
#
_entry.id   AF-A0A962A2I7-F1
#
_cell.length_a   1.000
_cell.length_b   1.000
_cell.length_c   1.000
_cell.angle_alpha   90.00
_cell.angle_beta   90.00
_cell.angle_gamma   90.00
#
_symmetry.space_group_name_H-M   'P 1'
#
loop_
_entity.id
_entity.type
_entity.pdbx_description
1 polymer ?
#
loop_
_entity_poly.entity_id
_entity_poly.type
_entity_poly.pdbx_seq_one_letter_code
_entity_poly.pdbx_strand_id
1 'polypeptide(L)'
;MFPAILTQLGLPILIDILGRSLGNVDHPAAQSASKALGELDAALAGGMISQEQMAEANRHAEQMAQMKSREFEVSLEEINKSLRTEVASNDPYVRRMRPTFGYLMAFTWAAQMFGLAYVMIFETEKAPLVLQGMASLSTIWAVGLSVLGIYVYKRSEDKKLLRD
;
A
#
# COMPACT_ATOMS: atom_id res chain seq x y z
N MET A 1 -14.29 -21.88 -30.90
CA MET A 1 -13.61 -21.96 -32.22
C MET A 1 -12.67 -20.78 -32.47
N PHE A 2 -13.04 -19.54 -32.13
CA PHE A 2 -12.13 -18.38 -32.17
C PHE A 2 -10.81 -18.51 -31.37
N PRO A 3 -10.78 -19.13 -30.17
CA PRO A 3 -9.54 -19.30 -29.41
C PRO A 3 -8.54 -20.21 -30.12
N ALA A 4 -9.01 -21.30 -30.73
CA ALA A 4 -8.17 -22.28 -31.42
C ALA A 4 -7.49 -21.69 -32.67
N ILE A 5 -8.20 -20.84 -33.42
CA ILE A 5 -7.69 -20.14 -34.60
C ILE A 5 -6.63 -19.09 -34.20
N LEU A 6 -6.86 -18.35 -33.11
CA LEU A 6 -5.88 -17.41 -32.54
C LEU A 6 -4.64 -18.13 -31.99
N THR A 7 -4.78 -19.31 -31.40
CA THR A 7 -3.61 -20.09 -30.93
C THR A 7 -2.85 -20.80 -32.05
N GLN A 8 -3.52 -21.27 -33.11
CA GLN A 8 -2.84 -21.92 -34.25
C GLN A 8 -2.23 -20.94 -35.25
N LEU A 9 -2.84 -19.77 -35.46
CA LEU A 9 -2.34 -18.75 -36.40
C LEU A 9 -1.63 -17.59 -35.70
N GLY A 10 -1.94 -17.30 -34.44
CA GLY A 10 -1.39 -16.14 -33.72
C GLY A 10 -0.03 -16.39 -33.06
N LEU A 11 0.31 -17.63 -32.69
CA LEU A 11 1.61 -17.93 -32.10
C LEU A 11 2.77 -17.69 -33.07
N PRO A 12 2.72 -18.18 -34.34
CA PRO A 12 3.76 -17.88 -35.32
C PRO A 12 3.90 -16.38 -35.60
N ILE A 13 2.77 -15.66 -35.66
CA ILE A 13 2.76 -14.20 -35.85
C ILE A 13 3.40 -13.47 -34.65
N LEU A 14 3.10 -13.89 -33.42
CA LEU A 14 3.70 -13.33 -32.22
C LEU A 14 5.20 -13.61 -32.13
N ILE A 15 5.62 -14.82 -32.50
CA ILE A 15 7.03 -15.21 -32.54
C ILE A 15 7.80 -14.37 -33.57
N ASP A 16 7.24 -14.16 -34.77
CA ASP A 16 7.85 -13.29 -35.80
C ASP A 16 7.93 -11.84 -35.34
N ILE A 17 6.85 -11.27 -34.77
CA ILE A 17 6.84 -9.88 -34.29
C ILE A 17 7.82 -9.68 -33.12
N LEU A 18 7.79 -10.56 -32.11
CA LEU A 18 8.70 -10.48 -30.96
C LEU A 18 10.14 -10.77 -31.38
N GLY A 19 10.37 -11.75 -32.26
CA GLY A 19 11.68 -12.07 -32.80
C GLY A 19 12.31 -10.89 -33.54
N ARG A 20 11.55 -10.23 -34.42
CA ARG A 20 12.01 -9.02 -35.13
C ARG A 20 12.22 -7.84 -34.18
N SER A 21 11.29 -7.61 -33.26
CA SER A 21 11.39 -6.53 -32.28
C SER A 21 12.62 -6.68 -31.39
N LEU A 22 12.90 -7.90 -30.91
CA LEU A 22 14.06 -8.19 -30.07
C LEU A 22 15.37 -8.21 -30.88
N GLY A 23 15.32 -8.58 -32.16
CA GLY A 23 16.48 -8.56 -33.05
C GLY A 23 16.98 -7.15 -33.37
N ASN A 24 16.10 -6.15 -33.31
CA ASN A 24 16.44 -4.74 -33.51
C ASN A 24 17.03 -4.06 -32.26
N VAL A 25 17.13 -4.77 -31.13
CA VAL A 25 17.69 -4.23 -29.89
C VAL A 25 19.16 -4.65 -29.76
N ASP A 26 20.05 -3.66 -29.67
CA ASP A 26 21.49 -3.86 -29.45
C ASP A 26 21.82 -4.27 -28.00
N HIS A 27 21.35 -5.45 -27.60
CA HIS A 27 21.69 -6.07 -26.33
C HIS A 27 21.89 -7.58 -26.51
N PRO A 28 22.96 -8.20 -25.97
CA PRO A 28 23.26 -9.62 -26.16
C PRO A 28 22.11 -10.57 -25.78
N ALA A 29 21.39 -10.24 -24.71
CA ALA A 29 20.22 -11.02 -24.28
C ALA A 29 19.04 -10.93 -25.28
N ALA A 30 18.84 -9.77 -25.91
CA ALA A 30 17.76 -9.57 -26.87
C ALA A 30 18.04 -10.29 -28.20
N GLN A 31 19.29 -10.23 -28.69
CA GLN A 31 19.72 -11.00 -29.86
C GLN A 31 19.64 -12.51 -29.63
N SER A 32 20.01 -12.98 -28.42
CA SER A 32 19.90 -14.39 -28.04
C SER A 32 18.44 -14.85 -28.01
N ALA A 33 17.53 -14.03 -27.45
CA ALA A 33 16.10 -14.33 -27.43
C ALA A 33 15.49 -14.32 -28.85
N SER A 34 15.87 -13.39 -29.71
CA SER A 34 15.45 -13.33 -31.12
C SER A 34 15.84 -14.60 -31.89
N LYS A 35 17.08 -15.06 -31.73
CA LYS A 35 17.56 -16.30 -32.36
C LYS A 35 16.80 -17.53 -31.85
N ALA A 36 16.60 -17.64 -30.54
CA ALA A 36 15.84 -18.74 -29.95
C ALA A 36 14.37 -18.78 -30.41
N LEU A 37 13.74 -17.61 -30.60
CA LEU A 37 12.40 -17.50 -31.18
C LEU A 37 12.35 -17.96 -32.64
N GLY A 38 13.37 -17.65 -33.45
CA GLY A 38 13.48 -18.14 -34.82
C GLY A 38 13.68 -19.66 -34.93
N GLU A 39 14.49 -20.24 -34.02
CA GLU A 39 14.66 -21.70 -33.91
C GLU A 39 13.35 -22.39 -33.51
N LEU A 40 12.57 -21.78 -32.61
CA LEU A 40 11.25 -22.26 -32.21
C LEU A 40 10.24 -22.24 -33.36
N ASP A 41 10.21 -21.18 -34.17
CA ASP A 41 9.33 -21.08 -35.34
C ASP A 41 9.64 -22.17 -36.38
N ALA A 42 10.93 -22.41 -36.66
CA ALA A 42 11.38 -23.48 -37.54
C ALA A 42 10.98 -24.88 -37.02
N ALA A 43 11.05 -25.10 -35.70
CA ALA A 43 10.63 -26.36 -35.09
C ALA A 43 9.12 -26.60 -35.15
N LEU A 44 8.32 -25.54 -35.03
CA LEU A 44 6.87 -25.58 -35.20
C LEU A 44 6.49 -25.84 -36.66
N ALA A 45 7.11 -25.12 -37.61
CA ALA A 45 6.87 -25.30 -39.05
C ALA A 45 7.32 -26.68 -39.57
N GLY A 46 8.40 -27.22 -39.01
CA GLY A 46 8.90 -28.56 -39.32
C GLY A 46 8.11 -29.71 -38.68
N GLY A 47 7.09 -29.43 -37.87
CA GLY A 47 6.29 -30.43 -37.17
C GLY A 47 7.06 -31.21 -36.09
N MET A 48 8.22 -30.70 -35.67
CA MET A 48 9.03 -31.30 -34.59
C MET A 48 8.38 -31.12 -33.22
N ILE A 49 7.49 -30.13 -33.08
CA ILE A 49 6.60 -29.94 -31.94
C ILE A 49 5.19 -30.30 -32.41
N SER A 50 4.58 -31.33 -31.80
CA SER A 50 3.26 -31.76 -32.22
C SER A 50 2.18 -30.78 -31.76
N GLN A 51 1.11 -30.66 -32.56
CA GLN A 51 -0.08 -29.89 -32.19
C GLN A 51 -0.70 -30.38 -30.86
N GLU A 52 -0.53 -31.67 -30.56
CA GLU A 52 -1.04 -32.29 -29.33
C GLU A 52 -0.25 -31.85 -28.09
N GLN A 53 1.08 -31.78 -28.19
CA GLN A 53 1.94 -31.25 -27.12
C GLN A 53 1.67 -29.76 -26.86
N MET A 54 1.43 -28.98 -27.92
CA MET A 54 1.04 -27.58 -27.78
C MET A 54 -0.35 -27.42 -27.15
N ALA A 55 -1.30 -28.25 -27.54
CA ALA A 55 -2.64 -28.25 -26.95
C ALA A 55 -2.59 -28.63 -25.46
N GLU A 56 -1.73 -29.56 -25.06
CA GLU A 56 -1.52 -29.93 -23.66
C GLU A 56 -0.83 -28.83 -22.85
N ALA A 57 0.22 -28.21 -23.39
CA ALA A 57 0.88 -27.07 -22.77
C ALA A 57 -0.10 -25.89 -22.55
N ASN A 58 -0.98 -25.63 -23.53
CA ASN A 58 -2.02 -24.61 -23.42
C ASN A 58 -3.04 -24.94 -22.32
N ARG A 59 -3.46 -26.21 -22.18
CA ARG A 59 -4.35 -26.64 -21.08
C ARG A 59 -3.70 -26.41 -19.71
N HIS A 60 -2.42 -26.74 -19.56
CA HIS A 60 -1.70 -26.47 -18.32
C HIS A 60 -1.53 -24.98 -18.03
N ALA A 61 -1.24 -24.17 -19.07
CA ALA A 61 -1.16 -22.73 -18.94
C ALA A 61 -2.50 -22.11 -18.52
N GLU A 62 -3.62 -22.59 -19.09
CA GLU A 62 -4.97 -22.16 -18.72
C GLU A 62 -5.31 -22.55 -17.28
N GLN A 63 -5.03 -23.79 -16.87
CA GLN A 63 -5.23 -24.22 -15.48
C GLN A 63 -4.40 -23.40 -14.50
N MET A 64 -3.14 -23.12 -14.83
CA MET A 64 -2.26 -22.29 -14.01
C MET A 64 -2.77 -20.85 -13.92
N ALA A 65 -3.25 -20.27 -15.01
CA ALA A 65 -3.86 -18.95 -15.01
C ALA A 65 -5.12 -18.90 -14.13
N GLN A 66 -5.97 -19.93 -14.21
CA GLN A 66 -7.16 -20.05 -13.35
C GLN A 66 -6.79 -20.20 -11.87
N MET A 67 -5.80 -21.03 -11.54
CA MET A 67 -5.31 -21.19 -10.16
C MET A 67 -4.76 -19.87 -9.61
N LYS A 68 -3.97 -19.14 -10.40
CA LYS A 68 -3.40 -17.85 -10.01
C LYS A 68 -4.49 -16.77 -9.83
N SER A 69 -5.51 -16.77 -10.68
CA SER A 69 -6.67 -15.88 -10.53
C SER A 69 -7.42 -16.17 -9.23
N ARG A 70 -7.65 -17.45 -8.93
CA ARG A 70 -8.33 -17.88 -7.70
C ARG A 70 -7.51 -17.55 -6.45
N GLU A 71 -6.20 -17.76 -6.48
CA GLU A 71 -5.30 -17.38 -5.39
C GLU A 71 -5.36 -15.87 -5.12
N PHE A 72 -5.37 -15.06 -6.18
CA PHE A 72 -5.51 -13.62 -6.08
C PHE A 72 -6.87 -13.20 -5.49
N GLU A 73 -7.97 -13.81 -5.96
CA GLU A 73 -9.32 -13.59 -5.41
C GLU A 73 -9.39 -13.91 -3.91
N VAL A 74 -8.89 -15.07 -3.50
CA VAL A 74 -8.87 -15.51 -2.09
C VAL A 74 -8.02 -14.57 -1.24
N SER A 75 -6.85 -14.14 -1.73
CA SER A 75 -6.01 -13.17 -1.05
C SER A 75 -6.73 -11.85 -0.83
N LEU A 76 -7.39 -11.32 -1.87
CA LEU A 76 -8.20 -10.10 -1.76
C LEU A 76 -9.38 -10.28 -0.80
N GLU A 77 -10.01 -11.45 -0.77
CA GLU A 77 -11.11 -11.74 0.14
C GLU A 77 -10.65 -11.72 1.61
N GLU A 78 -9.55 -12.42 1.93
CA GLU A 78 -9.00 -12.45 3.29
C GLU A 78 -8.49 -11.08 3.75
N ILE A 79 -7.89 -10.29 2.85
CA ILE A 79 -7.53 -8.89 3.13
C ILE A 79 -8.78 -8.07 3.45
N ASN A 80 -9.83 -8.17 2.63
CA ASN A 80 -11.07 -7.41 2.86
C ASN A 80 -11.77 -7.85 4.15
N LYS A 81 -11.77 -9.14 4.46
CA LYS A 81 -12.36 -9.72 5.67
C LYS A 81 -11.62 -9.25 6.93
N SER A 82 -10.29 -9.24 6.91
CA SER A 82 -9.48 -8.73 8.03
C SER A 82 -9.70 -7.24 8.25
N LEU A 83 -9.70 -6.41 7.18
CA LEU A 83 -10.00 -4.98 7.27
C LEU A 83 -11.40 -4.70 7.83
N ARG A 84 -12.42 -5.43 7.37
CA ARG A 84 -13.78 -5.29 7.91
C ARG A 84 -13.85 -5.67 9.38
N THR A 85 -13.11 -6.70 9.79
CA THR A 85 -13.02 -7.13 11.19
C THR A 85 -12.32 -6.08 12.04
N GLU A 86 -11.27 -5.45 11.53
CA GLU A 86 -10.56 -4.36 12.22
C GLU A 86 -11.45 -3.12 12.37
N VAL A 87 -12.18 -2.72 11.31
CA VAL A 87 -13.12 -1.59 11.35
C VAL A 87 -14.30 -1.88 12.28
N ALA A 88 -14.80 -3.11 12.32
CA ALA A 88 -15.87 -3.53 13.23
C ALA A 88 -15.36 -3.80 14.67
N SER A 89 -14.06 -3.81 14.89
CA SER A 89 -13.48 -4.05 16.21
C SER A 89 -13.85 -2.92 17.15
N ASN A 90 -14.57 -3.27 18.22
CA ASN A 90 -14.98 -2.34 19.27
C ASN A 90 -13.90 -2.12 20.33
N ASP A 91 -12.61 -2.30 19.98
CA ASP A 91 -11.51 -2.19 20.94
C ASP A 91 -11.57 -0.83 21.69
N PRO A 92 -11.79 -0.85 23.02
CA PRO A 92 -11.85 0.35 23.83
C PRO A 92 -10.55 1.16 23.78
N TYR A 93 -9.40 0.53 23.53
CA TYR A 93 -8.09 1.18 23.47
C TYR A 93 -8.01 2.15 22.30
N VAL A 94 -8.39 1.72 21.09
CA VAL A 94 -8.39 2.56 19.87
C VAL A 94 -9.34 3.75 20.01
N ARG A 95 -10.51 3.53 20.61
CA ARG A 95 -11.52 4.59 20.82
C ARG A 95 -11.14 5.59 21.91
N ARG A 96 -10.41 5.15 22.94
CA ARG A 96 -10.02 5.98 24.09
C ARG A 96 -8.68 6.69 23.88
N MET A 97 -7.81 6.20 23.00
CA MET A 97 -6.49 6.80 22.80
C MET A 97 -6.55 8.29 22.40
N ARG A 98 -7.45 8.66 21.47
CA ARG A 98 -7.60 10.07 21.03
C ARG A 98 -8.06 10.98 22.20
N PRO A 99 -9.14 10.64 22.96
CA PRO A 99 -9.50 11.38 24.18
C PRO A 99 -8.41 11.40 25.27
N THR A 100 -7.76 10.27 25.55
CA THR A 100 -6.74 10.15 26.60
C THR A 100 -5.56 11.07 26.35
N PHE A 101 -5.11 11.17 25.11
CA PHE A 101 -4.06 12.13 24.73
C PHE A 101 -4.48 13.58 25.04
N GLY A 102 -5.72 13.96 24.68
CA GLY A 102 -6.25 15.28 24.98
C GLY A 102 -6.33 15.59 26.48
N TYR A 103 -6.79 14.62 27.29
CA TYR A 103 -6.84 14.80 28.75
C TYR A 103 -5.45 14.92 29.37
N LEU A 104 -4.49 14.11 28.93
CA LEU A 104 -3.11 14.19 29.41
C LEU A 104 -2.50 15.55 29.09
N MET A 105 -2.70 16.05 27.86
CA MET A 105 -2.23 17.38 27.43
C MET A 105 -2.86 18.51 28.22
N ALA A 106 -4.17 18.45 28.48
CA ALA A 106 -4.85 19.45 29.30
C ALA A 106 -4.33 19.44 30.75
N PHE A 107 -4.08 18.25 31.30
CA PHE A 107 -3.54 18.10 32.64
C PHE A 107 -2.10 18.64 32.75
N THR A 108 -1.22 18.31 31.81
CA THR A 108 0.16 18.80 31.81
C THR A 108 0.21 20.32 31.61
N TRP A 109 -0.66 20.87 30.75
CA TRP A 109 -0.79 22.31 30.59
C TRP A 109 -1.24 22.98 31.89
N ALA A 110 -2.28 22.46 32.54
CA ALA A 110 -2.75 22.99 33.82
C ALA A 110 -1.64 22.97 34.88
N ALA A 111 -0.93 21.84 35.02
CA ALA A 111 0.18 21.70 35.94
C ALA A 111 1.31 22.72 35.65
N GLN A 112 1.65 22.90 34.37
CA GLN A 112 2.65 23.88 33.95
C GLN A 112 2.22 25.31 34.30
N MET A 113 0.97 25.69 34.02
CA MET A 113 0.44 27.03 34.34
C MET A 113 0.35 27.27 35.85
N PHE A 114 0.01 26.26 36.66
CA PHE A 114 0.06 26.36 38.11
C PHE A 114 1.48 26.53 38.63
N GLY A 115 2.45 25.80 38.06
CA GLY A 115 3.87 25.99 38.37
C GLY A 115 4.34 27.41 38.09
N LEU A 116 3.94 27.98 36.95
CA LEU A 116 4.20 29.39 36.63
C LEU A 116 3.55 30.35 37.62
N ALA A 117 2.27 30.17 37.91
CA ALA A 117 1.56 31.02 38.87
C ALA A 117 2.21 30.99 40.25
N TYR A 118 2.65 29.81 40.71
CA TYR A 118 3.38 29.64 41.97
C TYR A 118 4.67 30.43 41.97
N VAL A 119 5.51 30.29 40.94
CA VAL A 119 6.79 31.02 40.84
C VAL A 119 6.55 32.54 40.79
N MET A 120 5.54 33.00 40.06
CA MET A 120 5.22 34.42 39.96
C MET A 120 4.86 35.05 41.32
N ILE A 121 4.15 34.31 42.18
CA ILE A 121 3.67 34.78 43.48
C ILE A 121 4.72 34.61 44.58
N PHE A 122 5.37 33.45 44.65
CA PHE A 122 6.21 33.06 45.79
C PHE A 122 7.71 33.14 45.50
N GLU A 123 8.14 33.10 44.23
CA GLU A 123 9.55 33.10 43.83
C GLU A 123 9.79 34.10 42.67
N THR A 124 9.25 35.31 42.79
CA THR A 124 9.19 36.32 41.71
C THR A 124 10.58 36.63 41.12
N GLU A 125 11.65 36.56 41.92
CA GLU A 125 13.02 36.75 41.46
C GLU A 125 13.43 35.73 40.38
N LYS A 126 12.87 34.52 40.41
CA LYS A 126 13.14 33.45 39.44
C LYS A 126 12.19 33.50 38.23
N ALA A 127 11.15 34.32 38.27
CA ALA A 127 10.15 34.39 37.21
C ALA A 127 10.74 34.66 35.81
N PRO A 128 11.72 35.58 35.62
CA PRO A 128 12.31 35.80 34.30
C PRO A 128 12.97 34.55 33.72
N LEU A 129 13.71 33.80 34.55
CA LEU A 129 14.40 32.58 34.15
C LEU A 129 13.40 31.49 33.74
N VAL A 130 12.34 31.31 34.54
CA VAL A 130 11.31 30.29 34.26
C VAL A 130 10.50 30.64 33.01
N LEU A 131 10.16 31.92 32.80
CA LEU A 131 9.48 32.37 31.58
C LEU A 131 10.35 32.17 30.33
N GLN A 132 11.66 32.40 30.43
CA GLN A 132 12.59 32.09 29.34
C GLN A 132 12.64 30.58 29.05
N GLY A 133 12.64 29.75 30.09
CA GLY A 133 12.51 28.30 29.95
C GLY A 133 11.18 27.86 29.32
N MET A 134 10.10 28.62 29.51
CA MET A 134 8.83 28.33 28.81
C MET A 134 8.88 28.62 27.32
N ALA A 135 9.57 29.69 26.93
CA ALA A 135 9.73 30.02 25.52
C ALA A 135 10.42 28.89 24.75
N SER A 136 11.38 28.17 25.36
CA SER A 136 12.06 27.04 24.70
C SER A 136 11.16 25.81 24.51
N LEU A 137 10.08 25.67 25.28
CA LEU A 137 9.09 24.60 25.10
C LEU A 137 8.07 24.87 23.98
N SER A 138 8.13 26.03 23.33
CA SER A 138 7.16 26.40 22.28
C SER A 138 7.10 25.37 21.14
N THR A 139 8.25 24.80 20.74
CA THR A 139 8.30 23.81 19.66
C THR A 139 7.58 22.51 20.03
N ILE A 140 7.77 21.98 21.24
CA ILE A 140 7.07 20.75 21.66
C ILE A 140 5.56 20.98 21.82
N TRP A 141 5.17 22.16 22.31
CA TRP A 141 3.76 22.55 22.41
C TRP A 141 3.10 22.72 21.03
N ALA A 142 3.79 23.32 20.06
CA ALA A 142 3.29 23.46 18.70
C ALA A 142 2.99 22.09 18.07
N VAL A 143 3.89 21.11 18.22
CA VAL A 143 3.68 19.74 17.75
C VAL A 143 2.51 19.08 18.48
N GLY A 144 2.49 19.13 19.82
CA GLY A 144 1.44 18.50 20.62
C GLY A 144 0.04 19.04 20.32
N LEU A 145 -0.09 20.37 20.18
CA LEU A 145 -1.36 21.03 19.84
C LEU A 145 -1.79 20.75 18.39
N SER A 146 -0.85 20.59 17.46
CA SER A 146 -1.14 20.21 16.07
C SER A 146 -1.78 18.82 16.01
N VAL A 147 -1.22 17.85 16.73
CA VAL A 147 -1.78 16.49 16.83
C VAL A 147 -3.18 16.51 17.44
N LEU A 148 -3.38 17.28 18.51
CA LEU A 148 -4.69 17.46 19.13
C LEU A 148 -5.71 18.06 18.14
N GLY A 149 -5.30 19.07 17.37
CA GLY A 149 -6.13 19.70 16.33
C GLY A 149 -6.60 18.70 15.27
N ILE A 150 -5.70 17.86 14.76
CA ILE A 150 -6.03 16.81 13.79
C ILE A 150 -7.03 15.80 14.39
N TYR A 151 -6.82 15.37 15.64
CA TYR A 151 -7.73 14.44 16.32
C TYR A 151 -9.13 15.01 16.53
N VAL A 152 -9.25 16.28 16.91
CA VAL A 152 -10.54 16.96 17.08
C VAL A 152 -11.24 17.14 15.73
N TYR A 153 -10.51 17.51 14.68
CA TYR A 153 -11.05 17.67 13.33
C TYR A 153 -11.62 16.36 12.80
N LYS A 154 -10.80 15.29 12.79
CA LYS A 154 -11.24 13.97 12.31
C LYS A 154 -12.41 13.41 13.12
N ARG A 155 -12.40 13.57 14.44
CA ARG A 155 -13.53 13.15 15.28
C ARG A 155 -14.81 13.93 14.97
N SER A 156 -14.69 15.18 14.53
CA SER A 156 -15.84 16.00 14.14
C SER A 156 -16.39 15.55 12.78
N GLU A 157 -15.53 15.16 11.83
CA GLU A 157 -15.95 14.52 10.57
C GLU A 157 -16.68 13.19 10.81
N ASP A 158 -16.12 12.32 11.65
CA ASP A 158 -16.74 11.03 12.02
C ASP A 158 -18.17 11.22 12.56
N LYS A 159 -18.42 12.29 13.31
CA LYS A 159 -19.75 12.61 13.87
C LYS A 159 -20.73 13.16 12.84
N LYS A 160 -20.25 13.78 11.76
CA LYS A 160 -21.11 14.28 10.67
C LYS A 160 -21.69 13.10 9.88
N LEU A 161 -20.88 12.09 9.60
CA LEU A 161 -21.30 10.86 8.91
C LEU A 161 -22.35 10.04 9.68
N LEU A 162 -22.51 10.28 10.99
CA LEU A 162 -23.52 9.62 11.83
C LEU A 162 -24.82 10.42 11.97
N ARG A 163 -24.91 11.61 11.37
CA ARG A 163 -26.06 12.52 11.45
C ARG A 163 -26.92 12.58 10.18
N ASP A 164 -26.44 11.96 9.09
CA ASP A 164 -27.14 11.79 7.82
C ASP A 164 -27.60 10.32 7.68
#